data_AF-A0A2U3L7A1-F1
#
_entry.id   AF-A0A2U3L7A1-F1
#
_cell.length_a   1.000
_cell.length_b   1.000
_cell.length_c   1.000
_cell.angle_alpha   90.00
_cell.angle_beta   90.00
_cell.angle_gamma   90.00
#
_symmetry.space_group_name_H-M   'P 1'
#
loop_
_entity.id
_entity.type
_entity.pdbx_description
1 polymer ?
#
loop_
_entity_poly.entity_id
_entity_poly.type
_entity_poly.pdbx_seq_one_letter_code
_entity_poly.pdbx_strand_id
1 'polypeptide(L)'
;MLLQTLGLRPSDVVSRDYTRSRAWARRICEQGRWFGVRWWSYYDSQWASFGLWNVSGLKIEDVKLLRLDEPALLDASRTIARRVVTRPHKI
;
A
#
# COMPACT_ATOMS: atom_id res chain seq x y z
N MET A 1 -16.29 -2.53 -15.81
CA MET A 1 -15.43 -2.77 -14.63
C MET A 1 -14.28 -1.75 -14.67
N LEU A 2 -14.06 -0.94 -13.61
CA LEU A 2 -13.19 0.27 -13.64
C LEU A 2 -11.73 -0.01 -14.09
N LEU A 3 -11.19 -1.20 -13.84
CA LEU A 3 -9.85 -1.59 -14.29
C LEU A 3 -9.74 -1.70 -15.81
N GLN A 4 -10.75 -2.29 -16.46
CA GLN A 4 -10.78 -2.43 -17.93
C GLN A 4 -10.89 -1.06 -18.62
N THR A 5 -11.65 -0.13 -18.04
CA THR A 5 -11.73 1.25 -18.55
C THR A 5 -10.42 2.03 -18.41
N LEU A 6 -9.55 1.61 -17.49
CA LEU A 6 -8.19 2.16 -17.32
C LEU A 6 -7.14 1.40 -18.14
N GLY A 7 -7.53 0.35 -18.88
CA GLY A 7 -6.63 -0.52 -19.63
C GLY A 7 -5.70 -1.35 -18.75
N LEU A 8 -6.08 -1.59 -17.48
CA LEU A 8 -5.27 -2.32 -16.51
C LEU A 8 -5.78 -3.75 -16.35
N ARG A 9 -4.83 -4.70 -16.33
CA ARG A 9 -5.09 -6.09 -15.91
C ARG A 9 -4.92 -6.20 -14.40
N PRO A 10 -5.60 -7.15 -13.73
CA PRO A 10 -5.37 -7.40 -12.31
C PRO A 10 -3.88 -7.62 -11.94
N SER A 11 -3.12 -8.27 -12.82
CA SER A 11 -1.68 -8.46 -12.67
C SER A 11 -0.85 -7.18 -12.73
N ASP A 12 -1.35 -6.12 -13.39
CA ASP A 12 -0.68 -4.82 -13.45
C ASP A 12 -0.84 -4.02 -12.16
N VAL A 13 -1.84 -4.39 -11.37
CA VAL A 13 -2.22 -3.75 -10.11
C VAL A 13 -1.55 -4.47 -8.94
N VAL A 14 -1.53 -5.80 -8.98
CA VAL A 14 -0.92 -6.67 -7.97
C VAL A 14 0.48 -7.07 -8.43
N SER A 15 1.39 -6.10 -8.47
CA SER A 15 2.78 -6.27 -8.91
C SER A 15 3.77 -5.59 -7.97
N ARG A 16 5.01 -6.10 -7.97
CA ARG A 16 6.16 -5.43 -7.34
C ARG A 16 6.86 -4.44 -8.27
N ASP A 17 6.39 -4.31 -9.51
CA ASP A 17 6.88 -3.33 -10.47
C ASP A 17 6.35 -1.94 -10.14
N TYR A 18 7.11 -1.22 -9.31
CA TYR A 18 6.77 0.15 -8.92
C TYR A 18 6.75 1.14 -10.09
N THR A 19 7.48 0.88 -11.18
CA THR A 19 7.45 1.74 -12.36
C THR A 19 6.07 1.66 -13.01
N ARG A 20 5.56 0.43 -13.21
CA ARG A 20 4.20 0.21 -13.71
C ARG A 20 3.15 0.77 -12.75
N SER A 21 3.27 0.50 -11.45
CA SER A 21 2.31 0.99 -10.45
C SER A 21 2.21 2.52 -10.40
N ARG A 22 3.35 3.21 -10.45
CA ARG A 22 3.40 4.68 -10.46
C ARG A 22 2.83 5.26 -11.74
N ALA A 23 3.10 4.64 -12.89
CA ALA A 23 2.65 5.13 -14.19
C ALA A 23 1.11 5.20 -14.26
N TRP A 24 0.41 4.14 -13.86
CA TRP A 24 -1.05 4.18 -13.87
C TRP A 24 -1.63 5.05 -12.76
N ALA A 25 -1.02 5.10 -11.57
CA ALA A 25 -1.47 5.97 -10.49
C ALA A 25 -1.40 7.45 -10.89
N ARG A 26 -0.31 7.85 -11.57
CA ARG A 26 -0.15 9.20 -12.13
C ARG A 26 -1.24 9.53 -13.15
N ARG A 27 -1.55 8.63 -14.08
CA ARG A 27 -2.62 8.83 -15.07
C ARG A 27 -3.98 9.04 -14.41
N ILE A 28 -4.27 8.36 -13.30
CA ILE A 28 -5.52 8.55 -12.54
C ILE A 28 -5.51 9.89 -11.79
N CYS A 29 -4.37 10.27 -11.21
CA CYS A 29 -4.19 11.56 -10.54
C CYS A 29 -4.39 12.73 -11.51
N GLU A 30 -3.84 12.66 -12.73
CA GLU A 30 -3.94 13.70 -13.76
C GLU A 30 -5.39 13.94 -14.24
N GLN A 31 -6.31 13.00 -13.99
CA GLN A 31 -7.73 13.22 -14.26
C GLN A 31 -8.36 14.26 -13.31
N GLY A 32 -7.76 14.52 -12.14
CA GLY A 32 -8.27 15.48 -11.16
C GLY A 32 -9.61 15.10 -10.50
N ARG A 33 -10.11 13.89 -10.75
CA ARG A 33 -11.46 13.44 -10.32
C ARG A 33 -11.48 12.70 -8.99
N TRP A 34 -10.36 12.15 -8.58
CA TRP A 34 -10.25 11.24 -7.43
C TRP A 34 -9.32 11.83 -6.38
N PHE A 35 -9.39 11.36 -5.14
CA PHE A 35 -8.44 11.75 -4.08
C PHE A 35 -7.25 10.82 -3.93
N GLY A 36 -7.33 9.66 -4.57
CA GLY A 36 -6.29 8.64 -4.53
C GLY A 36 -6.76 7.36 -5.20
N VAL A 37 -5.96 6.32 -5.00
CA VAL A 37 -6.18 4.97 -5.48
C VAL A 37 -6.00 3.97 -4.34
N ARG A 38 -6.81 2.90 -4.37
CA ARG A 38 -6.71 1.73 -3.51
C ARG A 38 -6.48 0.50 -4.39
N TRP A 39 -5.56 -0.35 -3.99
CA TRP A 39 -5.32 -1.63 -4.66
C TRP A 39 -4.90 -2.72 -3.67
N TRP A 40 -4.89 -3.97 -4.12
CA TRP A 40 -4.49 -5.12 -3.31
C TRP A 40 -2.96 -5.21 -3.17
N SER A 41 -2.51 -5.63 -1.99
CA SER A 41 -1.10 -5.95 -1.76
C SER A 41 -0.67 -7.13 -2.62
N TYR A 42 0.60 -7.11 -3.05
CA TYR A 42 1.23 -8.25 -3.71
C TYR A 42 1.35 -9.48 -2.80
N TYR A 43 1.54 -9.27 -1.49
CA TYR A 43 1.78 -10.37 -0.54
C TYR A 43 0.49 -11.04 -0.06
N ASP A 44 -0.59 -10.27 0.10
CA ASP A 44 -1.86 -10.78 0.60
C ASP A 44 -3.02 -9.99 -0.03
N SER A 45 -3.92 -10.72 -0.69
CA SER A 45 -5.10 -10.15 -1.34
C SER A 45 -6.11 -9.51 -0.37
N GLN A 46 -6.03 -9.80 0.93
CA GLN A 46 -6.87 -9.15 1.93
C GLN A 46 -6.33 -7.77 2.33
N TRP A 47 -5.04 -7.51 2.08
CA TRP A 47 -4.42 -6.23 2.43
C TRP A 47 -4.63 -5.20 1.33
N ALA A 48 -4.97 -3.98 1.73
CA ALA A 48 -5.13 -2.85 0.83
C ALA A 48 -3.92 -1.90 0.94
N SER A 49 -3.36 -1.55 -0.20
CA SER A 49 -2.43 -0.43 -0.35
C SER A 49 -3.21 0.81 -0.79
N PHE A 50 -2.76 1.98 -0.35
CA PHE A 50 -3.35 3.27 -0.69
C PHE A 50 -2.29 4.22 -1.22
N GLY A 51 -2.65 4.98 -2.24
CA GLY A 51 -1.86 6.06 -2.82
C GLY A 51 -2.74 7.27 -2.89
N LEU A 52 -2.58 8.19 -1.94
CA LEU A 52 -3.44 9.37 -1.78
C LEU A 52 -2.67 10.61 -2.25
N TRP A 53 -3.33 11.48 -3.01
CA TRP A 53 -2.78 12.77 -3.43
C TRP A 53 -3.59 13.95 -2.90
N ASN A 54 -4.83 13.72 -2.46
CA ASN A 54 -5.57 14.68 -1.64
C ASN A 54 -5.83 14.07 -0.26
N VAL A 55 -5.23 14.69 0.76
CA VAL A 55 -5.34 14.27 2.17
C VAL A 55 -6.07 15.29 3.04
N SER A 56 -6.67 16.33 2.45
CA SER A 56 -7.26 17.45 3.20
C SER A 56 -8.42 17.05 4.11
N GLY A 57 -9.13 15.98 3.76
CA GLY A 57 -10.22 15.42 4.57
C GLY A 57 -9.80 14.35 5.58
N LEU A 58 -8.53 13.95 5.60
CA LEU A 58 -8.06 12.91 6.53
C LEU A 58 -7.84 13.50 7.91
N LYS A 59 -8.25 12.73 8.92
CA LYS A 59 -7.97 13.02 10.32
C LYS A 59 -7.26 11.81 10.91
N ILE A 60 -6.27 12.09 11.74
CA ILE A 60 -5.64 11.04 12.55
C ILE A 60 -6.68 10.65 13.61
N GLU A 61 -7.07 9.39 13.60
CA GLU A 61 -8.01 8.84 14.57
C GLU A 61 -7.28 8.37 15.82
N ASP A 62 -6.20 7.60 15.66
CA ASP A 62 -5.43 7.03 16.75
C ASP A 62 -3.97 6.80 16.32
N VAL A 63 -3.07 6.82 17.30
CA VAL A 63 -1.64 6.51 17.12
C VAL A 63 -1.20 5.58 18.24
N LYS A 64 -0.73 4.39 17.87
CA LYS A 64 -0.20 3.40 18.81
C LYS A 64 1.30 3.22 18.58
N LEU A 65 2.03 2.96 19.66
CA LEU A 65 3.43 2.56 19.56
C LEU A 65 3.52 1.22 18.83
N LEU A 66 4.34 1.15 17.78
CA LEU A 66 4.61 -0.09 17.07
C LEU A 66 5.53 -0.97 17.92
N ARG A 67 5.00 -2.00 18.58
CA ARG A 67 5.81 -2.98 19.30
C ARG A 67 6.17 -4.16 18.40
N LEU A 68 7.37 -4.68 18.59
CA LEU A 68 7.90 -5.77 17.74
C LEU A 68 7.30 -7.14 18.08
N ASP A 69 6.64 -7.26 19.22
CA ASP A 69 5.96 -8.45 19.73
C ASP A 69 4.46 -8.47 19.40
N GLU A 70 3.93 -7.45 18.72
CA GLU A 70 2.52 -7.39 18.32
C GLU A 70 2.15 -8.58 17.42
N PRO A 71 1.06 -9.32 17.70
CA PRO A 71 0.63 -10.45 16.87
C PRO A 71 0.45 -10.07 15.40
N ALA A 72 -0.17 -8.91 15.13
CA ALA A 72 -0.38 -8.41 13.78
C ALA A 72 0.94 -8.17 13.03
N LEU A 73 2.00 -7.71 13.72
CA LEU A 73 3.31 -7.52 13.11
C LEU A 73 3.99 -8.86 12.81
N LEU A 74 3.94 -9.80 13.76
CA LEU A 74 4.53 -11.13 13.59
C LEU A 74 3.86 -11.90 12.45
N ASP A 75 2.54 -11.83 12.35
CA ASP A 75 1.77 -12.45 11.28
C ASP A 75 2.09 -11.80 9.94
N ALA A 76 2.13 -10.47 9.88
CA ALA A 76 2.54 -9.78 8.67
C ALA A 76 3.96 -10.17 8.23
N SER A 77 4.90 -10.31 9.18
CA SER A 77 6.28 -10.72 8.92
C SER A 77 6.39 -12.10 8.28
N ARG A 78 5.55 -13.04 8.74
CA ARG A 78 5.44 -14.39 8.17
C ARG A 78 4.86 -14.33 6.76
N THR A 79 3.76 -13.60 6.56
CA THR A 79 3.10 -13.45 5.26
C THR A 79 4.04 -12.89 4.19
N ILE A 80 4.88 -11.90 4.54
CA ILE A 80 5.83 -11.31 3.58
C ILE A 80 7.19 -12.02 3.54
N ALA A 81 7.35 -13.12 4.28
CA ALA A 81 8.60 -13.86 4.46
C ALA A 81 9.80 -12.96 4.86
N ARG A 82 9.59 -12.08 5.84
CA ARG A 82 10.62 -11.19 6.40
C ARG A 82 10.81 -11.43 7.90
N ARG A 83 12.06 -11.37 8.35
CA ARG A 83 12.38 -11.43 9.78
C ARG A 83 12.25 -10.04 10.41
N VAL A 84 11.62 -9.98 11.57
CA VAL A 84 11.65 -8.80 12.44
C VAL A 84 13.03 -8.77 13.11
N VAL A 85 13.75 -7.66 12.97
CA VAL A 85 15.10 -7.50 13.54
C VAL A 85 15.18 -6.17 14.27
N THR A 86 15.77 -6.19 15.47
CA THR A 86 16.11 -4.98 16.21
C THR A 86 17.49 -4.54 15.76
N ARG A 87 17.60 -3.36 15.15
CA ARG A 87 18.93 -2.77 14.91
C ARG A 87 19.37 -2.07 16.19
N PRO A 88 20.58 -2.33 16.72
CA PRO A 88 21.11 -1.53 17.80
C PRO A 88 21.25 -0.08 17.32
N HIS A 89 20.83 0.87 18.16
CA HIS A 89 21.05 2.29 17.90
C HIS A 89 22.57 2.51 17.79
N LYS A 90 23.02 3.16 16.70
CA LYS A 90 24.41 3.63 16.61
C LYS A 90 24.57 4.73 17.66
N ILE A 91 25.41 4.49 18.65
CA ILE A 91 25.93 5.53 19.57
C ILE A 91 26.89 6.41 18.78
#